data_AF-A0A6J2TRK6-F1
#
_entry.id   AF-A0A6J2TRK6-F1
#
_cell.length_a   1.000
_cell.length_b   1.000
_cell.length_c   1.000
_cell.angle_alpha   90.00
_cell.angle_beta   90.00
_cell.angle_gamma   90.00
#
_symmetry.space_group_name_H-M   'P 1'
#
loop_
_entity.id
_entity.type
_entity.pdbx_description
1 polymer ?
#
loop_
_entity_poly.entity_id
_entity_poly.type
_entity_poly.pdbx_seq_one_letter_code
_entity_poly.pdbx_strand_id
1 'polypeptide(L)'
;MSSTEVKLSRLLGLAQTFNNFYLLGFQKGDIRPFLVEGQQVGLIKSDVFKQLRKYPEVFCIRDCESTNQGLVELNPAFRDYNERTAQLEKVLRSLRTDGIFSALHGWRDEYFEVKSEHKGLLKMERAATPLFGVRKYGVDINGFVRHPQHGLCIWLQQRSNTKETWPGKWDNMVGGGLSVGYGIKETAIKEAAEEASIPTDLVKNLVSAGCVSFFFESDQGLFPNTEYVFDLELPVDFVPHNADGEVQAFELLPANECVERVFTPDFKTTSAPVVIDFLIRHGYITAENELNFTQIVELLHVPLQSLYTYKTRLEQIQKQQQQQALPNDDSCNCNTPTIRPMENGHNKAAA
;
A
#
# COMPACT_ATOMS: atom_id res chain seq x y z
N MET A 1 -4.03 -28.14 31.92
CA MET A 1 -3.38 -27.95 30.60
C MET A 1 -2.92 -26.51 30.54
N SER A 2 -1.62 -26.29 30.73
CA SER A 2 -1.03 -24.94 30.66
C SER A 2 -1.17 -24.45 29.23
N SER A 3 -1.81 -23.29 29.03
CA SER A 3 -1.83 -22.61 27.74
C SER A 3 -0.38 -22.34 27.35
N THR A 4 0.11 -23.07 26.36
CA THR A 4 1.43 -22.83 25.78
C THR A 4 1.38 -21.45 25.15
N GLU A 5 1.85 -20.44 25.87
CA GLU A 5 1.94 -19.07 25.41
C GLU A 5 2.85 -19.09 24.18
N VAL A 6 2.26 -18.92 23.00
CA VAL A 6 3.01 -18.90 21.74
C VAL A 6 3.91 -17.68 21.80
N LYS A 7 5.22 -17.91 21.98
CA LYS A 7 6.21 -16.85 22.11
C LYS A 7 6.37 -16.16 20.75
N LEU A 8 5.66 -15.06 20.55
CA LEU A 8 5.77 -14.21 19.36
C LEU A 8 7.17 -13.58 19.30
N SER A 9 7.79 -13.57 18.12
CA SER A 9 9.06 -12.85 17.94
C SER A 9 8.86 -11.34 17.94
N ARG A 10 9.93 -10.59 18.29
CA ARG A 10 9.94 -9.12 18.22
C ARG A 10 9.66 -8.64 16.79
N LEU A 11 10.21 -9.33 15.78
CA LEU A 11 10.01 -9.01 14.37
C LEU A 11 8.54 -9.17 13.97
N LEU A 12 7.87 -10.24 14.40
CA LEU A 12 6.44 -10.40 14.14
C LEU A 12 5.62 -9.29 14.81
N GLY A 13 5.93 -8.93 16.06
CA GLY A 13 5.26 -7.82 16.75
C GLY A 13 5.43 -6.48 16.03
N LEU A 14 6.62 -6.21 15.50
CA LEU A 14 6.87 -5.02 14.67
C LEU A 14 6.09 -5.10 13.34
N ALA A 15 6.04 -6.26 12.70
CA ALA A 15 5.28 -6.49 11.48
C ALA A 15 3.77 -6.29 11.66
N GLN A 16 3.24 -6.70 12.81
CA GLN A 16 1.86 -6.42 13.20
C GLN A 16 1.63 -4.93 13.47
N THR A 17 2.63 -4.22 13.98
CA THR A 17 2.53 -2.77 14.27
C THR A 17 2.36 -1.96 12.98
N PHE A 18 3.22 -2.16 11.97
CA PHE A 18 3.08 -1.46 10.69
C PHE A 18 1.92 -1.99 9.82
N ASN A 19 1.22 -3.03 10.27
CA ASN A 19 0.00 -3.57 9.65
C ASN A 19 -1.23 -3.53 10.56
N ASN A 20 -1.24 -2.65 11.55
CA ASN A 20 -2.30 -2.58 12.56
C ASN A 20 -3.71 -2.45 11.92
N PHE A 21 -3.85 -1.72 10.82
CA PHE A 21 -5.10 -1.57 10.11
C PHE A 21 -5.47 -2.81 9.31
N TYR A 22 -4.50 -3.41 8.60
CA TYR A 22 -4.74 -4.65 7.85
C TYR A 22 -5.28 -5.75 8.75
N LEU A 23 -4.70 -5.90 9.94
CA LEU A 23 -5.02 -7.00 10.85
C LEU A 23 -6.31 -6.76 11.63
N LEU A 24 -6.54 -5.54 12.11
CA LEU A 24 -7.62 -5.25 13.07
C LEU A 24 -8.61 -4.19 12.57
N GLY A 25 -8.18 -3.31 11.67
CA GLY A 25 -8.97 -2.16 11.21
C GLY A 25 -10.26 -2.58 10.50
N PHE A 26 -10.18 -3.56 9.60
CA PHE A 26 -11.35 -4.07 8.87
C PHE A 26 -12.43 -4.67 9.78
N GLN A 27 -12.02 -5.33 10.87
CA GLN A 27 -12.94 -6.00 11.81
C GLN A 27 -13.77 -4.99 12.63
N LYS A 28 -13.24 -3.79 12.86
CA LYS A 28 -13.99 -2.70 13.51
C LYS A 28 -15.18 -2.24 12.69
N GLY A 29 -15.19 -2.54 11.39
CA GLY A 29 -16.28 -2.23 10.46
C GLY A 29 -16.43 -0.74 10.15
N ASP A 30 -15.70 0.18 10.81
CA ASP A 30 -15.80 1.63 10.64
C ASP A 30 -15.09 2.14 9.37
N ILE A 31 -15.53 1.66 8.21
CA ILE A 31 -14.98 2.03 6.92
C ILE A 31 -16.01 1.97 5.79
N ARG A 32 -15.88 2.89 4.84
CA ARG A 32 -16.72 3.01 3.64
C ARG A 32 -15.83 3.02 2.40
N PRO A 33 -16.18 2.31 1.32
CA PRO A 33 -15.48 2.44 0.06
C PRO A 33 -15.50 3.90 -0.43
N PHE A 34 -14.34 4.41 -0.84
CA PHE A 34 -14.22 5.68 -1.56
C PHE A 34 -14.13 5.43 -3.06
N LEU A 35 -15.07 5.98 -3.82
CA LEU A 35 -15.20 5.76 -5.26
C LEU A 35 -14.89 7.03 -6.07
N VAL A 36 -14.25 6.84 -7.23
CA VAL A 36 -14.07 7.85 -8.27
C VAL A 36 -14.28 7.18 -9.63
N GLU A 37 -15.17 7.72 -10.48
CA GLU A 37 -15.60 7.06 -11.73
C GLU A 37 -16.04 5.59 -11.51
N GLY A 38 -16.79 5.32 -10.44
CA GLY A 38 -17.20 3.96 -10.05
C GLY A 38 -16.07 3.01 -9.64
N GLN A 39 -14.80 3.46 -9.61
CA GLN A 39 -13.66 2.66 -9.17
C GLN A 39 -13.41 2.91 -7.69
N GLN A 40 -13.27 1.84 -6.89
CA GLN A 40 -12.82 2.01 -5.51
C GLN A 40 -11.34 2.40 -5.49
N VAL A 41 -11.05 3.57 -4.93
CA VAL A 41 -9.69 4.12 -4.86
C VAL A 41 -9.17 4.25 -3.42
N GLY A 42 -10.04 4.10 -2.43
CA GLY A 42 -9.67 4.19 -1.02
C GLY A 42 -10.77 3.78 -0.05
N LEU A 43 -10.62 4.23 1.20
CA LEU A 43 -11.51 3.95 2.33
C LEU A 43 -11.72 5.22 3.17
N ILE A 44 -12.97 5.48 3.55
CA ILE A 44 -13.38 6.60 4.40
C ILE A 44 -13.80 6.09 5.78
N LYS A 45 -13.16 6.60 6.83
CA LYS A 45 -13.56 6.38 8.23
C LYS A 45 -14.71 7.30 8.66
N SER A 46 -15.42 6.97 9.74
CA SER A 46 -16.60 7.74 10.17
C SER A 46 -16.31 9.20 10.53
N ASP A 47 -15.15 9.52 11.08
CA ASP A 47 -14.72 10.90 11.38
C ASP A 47 -14.59 11.74 10.11
N VAL A 48 -13.93 11.21 9.08
CA VAL A 48 -13.82 11.84 7.75
C VAL A 48 -15.20 11.95 7.10
N PHE A 49 -15.97 10.86 7.12
CA PHE A 49 -17.33 10.81 6.55
C PHE A 49 -18.26 11.91 7.08
N LYS A 50 -18.22 12.19 8.40
CA LYS A 50 -19.01 13.27 9.02
C LYS A 50 -18.75 14.63 8.39
N GLN A 51 -17.52 14.89 7.93
CA GLN A 51 -17.16 16.14 7.28
C GLN A 51 -17.54 16.13 5.80
N LEU A 52 -17.29 15.03 5.07
CA LEU A 52 -17.62 14.94 3.64
C LEU A 52 -19.13 15.11 3.38
N ARG A 53 -19.98 14.69 4.32
CA ARG A 53 -21.44 14.92 4.28
C ARG A 53 -21.87 16.37 4.14
N LYS A 54 -21.02 17.32 4.53
CA LYS A 54 -21.31 18.75 4.46
C LYS A 54 -21.14 19.33 3.06
N TYR A 55 -20.60 18.55 2.11
CA TYR A 55 -20.31 18.94 0.73
C TYR A 55 -21.08 18.05 -0.27
N PRO A 56 -22.42 18.05 -0.26
CA PRO A 56 -23.25 17.20 -1.13
C PRO A 56 -23.06 17.50 -2.63
N GLU A 57 -22.53 18.67 -2.98
CA GLU A 57 -22.16 19.04 -4.34
C GLU A 57 -20.88 18.35 -4.83
N VAL A 58 -20.02 17.87 -3.92
CA VAL A 58 -18.75 17.19 -4.23
C VAL A 58 -18.84 15.68 -3.97
N PHE A 59 -19.58 15.23 -2.95
CA PHE A 59 -19.67 13.83 -2.59
C PHE A 59 -21.11 13.30 -2.66
N CYS A 60 -21.29 12.24 -3.44
CA CYS A 60 -22.50 11.44 -3.47
C CYS A 60 -22.37 10.30 -2.46
N ILE A 61 -23.25 10.29 -1.46
CA ILE A 61 -23.29 9.24 -0.44
C ILE A 61 -24.44 8.30 -0.78
N ARG A 62 -24.14 7.01 -0.85
CA ARG A 62 -25.12 5.97 -1.21
C ARG A 62 -25.09 4.86 -0.18
N ASP A 63 -26.19 4.13 -0.09
CA ASP A 63 -26.21 2.88 0.67
C ASP A 63 -25.27 1.87 0.03
N CYS A 64 -24.74 0.97 0.86
CA CYS A 64 -23.77 -0.03 0.44
C CYS A 64 -24.12 -1.34 1.14
N GLU A 65 -24.81 -2.21 0.42
CA GLU A 65 -25.27 -3.52 0.91
C GLU A 65 -24.11 -4.38 1.42
N SER A 66 -22.90 -4.22 0.87
CA SER A 66 -21.74 -5.01 1.29
C SER A 66 -21.09 -4.54 2.60
N THR A 67 -21.33 -3.31 3.05
CA THR A 67 -20.72 -2.78 4.27
C THR A 67 -21.74 -2.41 5.34
N ASN A 68 -23.04 -2.33 5.02
CA ASN A 68 -24.09 -1.79 5.90
C ASN A 68 -23.80 -0.37 6.45
N GLN A 69 -22.80 0.33 5.90
CA GLN A 69 -22.36 1.66 6.36
C GLN A 69 -22.40 2.72 5.26
N GLY A 70 -22.82 2.34 4.06
CA GLY A 70 -22.80 3.21 2.88
C GLY A 70 -21.44 3.26 2.19
N LEU A 71 -21.38 4.01 1.10
CA LEU A 71 -20.18 4.34 0.35
C LEU A 71 -20.12 5.83 0.08
N VAL A 72 -18.92 6.33 -0.21
CA VAL A 72 -18.68 7.72 -0.60
C VAL A 72 -18.16 7.71 -2.03
N GLU A 73 -18.86 8.37 -2.95
CA GLU A 73 -18.39 8.56 -4.32
C GLU A 73 -18.16 10.05 -4.58
N LEU A 74 -17.03 10.39 -5.19
CA LEU A 74 -16.81 11.72 -5.74
C LEU A 74 -17.83 11.95 -6.87
N ASN A 75 -18.49 13.12 -6.88
CA ASN A 75 -19.63 13.42 -7.75
C ASN A 75 -19.38 12.93 -9.20
N PRO A 76 -20.18 11.96 -9.68
CA PRO A 76 -19.96 11.33 -10.99
C PRO A 76 -20.23 12.28 -12.17
N ALA A 77 -20.78 13.48 -11.92
CA ALA A 77 -20.95 14.51 -12.94
C ALA A 77 -19.64 15.23 -13.30
N PHE A 78 -18.57 15.10 -12.49
CA PHE A 78 -17.26 15.68 -12.82
C PHE A 78 -16.61 14.89 -13.95
N ARG A 79 -16.32 15.60 -15.06
CA ARG A 79 -16.11 14.98 -16.38
C ARG A 79 -14.70 14.48 -16.60
N ASP A 80 -13.72 15.15 -16.01
CA ASP A 80 -12.32 14.89 -16.29
C ASP A 80 -11.44 14.94 -15.04
N TYR A 81 -10.17 14.60 -15.24
CA TYR A 81 -9.14 14.54 -14.21
C TYR A 81 -8.98 15.86 -13.45
N ASN A 82 -8.98 16.98 -14.18
CA ASN A 82 -8.71 18.30 -13.64
C ASN A 82 -9.92 18.81 -12.86
N GLU A 83 -11.13 18.60 -13.36
CA GLU A 83 -12.36 18.97 -12.65
C GLU A 83 -12.47 18.22 -11.31
N ARG A 84 -12.26 16.90 -11.31
CA ARG A 84 -12.27 16.10 -10.08
C ARG A 84 -11.23 16.56 -9.06
N THR A 85 -10.01 16.80 -9.54
CA THR A 85 -8.92 17.35 -8.72
C THR A 85 -9.33 18.68 -8.10
N ALA A 86 -9.80 19.63 -8.91
CA ALA A 86 -10.11 20.98 -8.46
C ALA A 86 -11.29 21.01 -7.46
N GLN A 87 -12.33 20.21 -7.68
CA GLN A 87 -13.49 20.17 -6.78
C GLN A 87 -13.15 19.51 -5.45
N LEU A 88 -12.37 18.42 -5.47
CA LEU A 88 -11.87 17.81 -4.24
C LEU A 88 -10.94 18.77 -3.49
N GLU A 89 -10.00 19.42 -4.18
CA GLU A 89 -9.04 20.33 -3.55
C GLU A 89 -9.72 21.50 -2.82
N LYS A 90 -10.81 22.05 -3.37
CA LYS A 90 -11.60 23.10 -2.68
C LYS A 90 -12.07 22.63 -1.30
N VAL A 91 -12.61 21.40 -1.21
CA VAL A 91 -13.05 20.83 0.06
C VAL A 91 -11.87 20.64 1.01
N LEU A 92 -10.77 20.08 0.52
CA LEU A 92 -9.58 19.84 1.34
C LEU A 92 -8.98 21.14 1.88
N ARG A 93 -8.97 22.22 1.08
CA ARG A 93 -8.52 23.55 1.53
C ARG A 93 -9.45 24.15 2.58
N SER A 94 -10.76 23.97 2.47
CA SER A 94 -11.73 24.36 3.51
C SER A 94 -11.42 23.60 4.81
N LEU A 95 -11.33 22.27 4.75
CA LEU A 95 -11.05 21.43 5.93
C LEU A 95 -9.70 21.76 6.58
N ARG A 96 -8.69 22.11 5.78
CA ARG A 96 -7.39 22.60 6.27
C ARG A 96 -7.53 23.92 7.00
N THR A 97 -8.23 24.89 6.39
CA THR A 97 -8.43 26.24 6.97
C THR A 97 -9.15 26.16 8.31
N ASP A 98 -10.12 25.24 8.40
CA ASP A 98 -10.91 25.01 9.61
C ASP A 98 -10.17 24.16 10.66
N GLY A 99 -8.94 23.67 10.36
CA GLY A 99 -8.12 22.88 11.28
C GLY A 99 -8.74 21.54 11.69
N ILE A 100 -9.60 20.96 10.84
CA ILE A 100 -10.42 19.80 11.20
C ILE A 100 -9.58 18.52 11.34
N PHE A 101 -8.55 18.37 10.52
CA PHE A 101 -7.68 17.20 10.49
C PHE A 101 -6.22 17.62 10.59
N SER A 102 -5.51 17.08 11.58
CA SER A 102 -4.06 17.28 11.76
C SER A 102 -3.27 16.91 10.51
N ALA A 103 -3.72 15.90 9.76
CA ALA A 103 -3.12 15.48 8.49
C ALA A 103 -2.94 16.64 7.51
N LEU A 104 -3.92 17.53 7.42
CA LEU A 104 -3.90 18.65 6.48
C LEU A 104 -2.95 19.79 6.90
N HIS A 105 -2.36 19.74 8.09
CA HIS A 105 -1.30 20.68 8.47
C HIS A 105 -0.01 20.44 7.67
N GLY A 106 0.24 19.19 7.26
CA GLY A 106 1.42 18.81 6.47
C GLY A 106 1.33 19.13 4.98
N TRP A 107 0.42 20.03 4.59
CA TRP A 107 0.19 20.41 3.20
C TRP A 107 1.42 21.09 2.61
N ARG A 108 1.93 20.56 1.49
CA ARG A 108 3.19 21.02 0.89
C ARG A 108 3.17 21.09 -0.64
N ASP A 109 1.97 21.24 -1.21
CA ASP A 109 1.74 21.36 -2.67
C ASP A 109 2.40 20.22 -3.48
N GLU A 110 2.53 19.07 -2.83
CA GLU A 110 3.00 17.81 -3.39
C GLU A 110 1.79 16.90 -3.58
N TYR A 111 1.61 16.38 -4.79
CA TYR A 111 0.40 15.67 -5.16
C TYR A 111 0.68 14.23 -5.54
N PHE A 112 -0.13 13.31 -5.04
CA PHE A 112 -0.09 11.90 -5.38
C PHE A 112 -1.20 11.53 -6.37
N GLU A 113 -0.88 10.58 -7.24
CA GLU A 113 -1.78 10.06 -8.26
C GLU A 113 -2.83 9.13 -7.61
N VAL A 114 -4.11 9.48 -7.71
CA VAL A 114 -5.21 8.59 -7.33
C VAL A 114 -5.66 7.86 -8.57
N LYS A 115 -5.36 6.56 -8.63
CA LYS A 115 -5.56 5.74 -9.83
C LYS A 115 -6.39 4.49 -9.60
N SER A 116 -7.07 4.06 -10.65
CA SER A 116 -7.55 2.69 -10.80
C SER A 116 -6.39 1.76 -11.15
N GLU A 117 -6.68 0.51 -11.53
CA GLU A 117 -5.66 -0.42 -12.03
C GLU A 117 -4.96 0.08 -13.30
N HIS A 118 -5.65 0.84 -14.16
CA HIS A 118 -5.16 1.16 -15.51
C HIS A 118 -5.08 2.66 -15.83
N LYS A 119 -5.59 3.55 -14.96
CA LYS A 119 -5.74 4.97 -15.28
C LYS A 119 -5.68 5.87 -14.05
N GLY A 120 -5.00 7.01 -14.17
CA GLY A 120 -5.07 8.13 -13.22
C GLY A 120 -6.44 8.81 -13.28
N LEU A 121 -7.06 8.99 -12.11
CA LEU A 121 -8.43 9.50 -11.99
C LEU A 121 -8.44 10.95 -11.49
N LEU A 122 -7.57 11.28 -10.55
CA LEU A 122 -7.35 12.64 -10.07
C LEU A 122 -6.00 12.69 -9.36
N LYS A 123 -5.51 13.89 -9.05
CA LYS A 123 -4.44 14.05 -8.07
C LYS A 123 -4.98 14.55 -6.75
N MET A 124 -4.35 14.12 -5.67
CA MET A 124 -4.71 14.49 -4.31
C MET A 124 -3.46 14.99 -3.59
N GLU A 125 -3.60 16.06 -2.82
CA GLU A 125 -2.49 16.54 -2.00
C GLU A 125 -2.03 15.45 -1.02
N ARG A 126 -0.71 15.28 -0.90
CA ARG A 126 -0.06 14.17 -0.18
C ARG A 126 -0.55 14.05 1.27
N ALA A 127 -0.68 15.16 1.98
CA ALA A 127 -1.14 15.21 3.36
C ALA A 127 -2.63 14.86 3.52
N ALA A 128 -3.44 15.02 2.47
CA ALA A 128 -4.84 14.59 2.48
C ALA A 128 -5.04 13.09 2.23
N THR A 129 -4.08 12.42 1.57
CA THR A 129 -4.21 10.99 1.20
C THR A 129 -4.58 10.05 2.35
N PRO A 130 -4.11 10.23 3.61
CA PRO A 130 -4.50 9.34 4.68
C PRO A 130 -5.97 9.46 5.10
N LEU A 131 -6.61 10.60 4.87
CA LEU A 131 -8.04 10.79 5.16
C LEU A 131 -8.94 9.95 4.24
N PHE A 132 -8.46 9.69 3.03
CA PHE A 132 -9.19 8.93 2.02
C PHE A 132 -8.73 7.47 1.91
N GLY A 133 -7.73 7.09 2.70
CA GLY A 133 -7.11 5.76 2.63
C GLY A 133 -6.79 5.36 1.21
N VAL A 134 -6.29 6.29 0.39
CA VAL A 134 -5.89 5.99 -0.99
C VAL A 134 -4.54 5.30 -1.00
N ARG A 135 -4.34 4.36 -1.92
CA ARG A 135 -3.04 3.69 -2.10
C ARG A 135 -1.96 4.72 -2.38
N LYS A 136 -0.86 4.64 -1.64
CA LYS A 136 0.31 5.50 -1.80
C LYS A 136 1.47 4.70 -2.32
N TYR A 137 2.29 5.37 -3.10
CA TYR A 137 3.50 4.82 -3.68
C TYR A 137 4.65 5.72 -3.28
N GLY A 138 5.78 5.12 -2.98
CA GLY A 138 7.03 5.81 -2.75
C GLY A 138 8.20 4.94 -3.17
N VAL A 139 9.40 5.48 -2.96
CA VAL A 139 10.66 4.82 -3.27
C VAL A 139 11.53 4.89 -2.03
N ASP A 140 12.28 3.84 -1.78
CA ASP A 140 13.27 3.80 -0.72
C ASP A 140 14.57 3.19 -1.26
N ILE A 141 15.71 3.73 -0.81
CA ILE A 141 17.04 3.22 -1.16
C ILE A 141 17.72 2.70 0.10
N ASN A 142 18.05 1.42 0.10
CA ASN A 142 19.01 0.85 1.03
C ASN A 142 20.42 1.12 0.50
N GLY A 143 21.06 2.18 1.02
CA GLY A 143 22.50 2.35 0.81
C GLY A 143 23.28 1.50 1.79
N PHE A 144 24.16 0.65 1.28
CA PHE A 144 24.90 -0.30 2.10
C PHE A 144 26.36 -0.39 1.68
N VAL A 145 27.21 -0.87 2.59
CA VAL A 145 28.64 -1.03 2.40
C VAL A 145 29.04 -2.45 2.82
N ARG A 146 29.93 -3.09 2.07
CA ARG A 146 30.62 -4.31 2.50
C ARG A 146 31.90 -3.93 3.23
N HIS A 147 31.77 -3.61 4.52
CA HIS A 147 32.87 -3.15 5.34
C HIS A 147 33.89 -4.29 5.61
N PRO A 148 35.20 -4.07 5.41
CA PRO A 148 36.22 -5.12 5.59
C PRO A 148 36.25 -5.75 6.99
N GLN A 149 35.87 -4.99 8.03
CA GLN A 149 35.92 -5.44 9.42
C GLN A 149 34.55 -5.80 10.00
N HIS A 150 33.47 -5.20 9.49
CA HIS A 150 32.13 -5.29 10.09
C HIS A 150 31.13 -6.07 9.21
N GLY A 151 31.56 -6.49 8.01
CA GLY A 151 30.68 -7.19 7.07
C GLY A 151 29.66 -6.23 6.45
N LEU A 152 28.40 -6.64 6.37
CA LEU A 152 27.34 -5.79 5.82
C LEU A 152 27.02 -4.66 6.79
N CYS A 153 27.16 -3.42 6.32
CA CYS A 153 26.75 -2.21 7.01
C CYS A 153 25.71 -1.46 6.18
N ILE A 154 24.77 -0.79 6.84
CA ILE A 154 23.63 -0.12 6.23
C ILE A 154 23.62 1.32 6.70
N TRP A 155 23.52 2.26 5.76
CA TRP A 155 23.29 3.66 6.09
C TRP A 155 21.84 3.86 6.49
N LEU A 156 21.63 4.56 7.60
CA LEU A 156 20.34 5.11 8.01
C LEU A 156 20.46 6.61 8.08
N GLN A 157 19.34 7.29 7.87
CA GLN A 157 19.25 8.74 8.05
C GLN A 157 18.42 9.06 9.29
N GLN A 158 18.71 10.19 9.92
CA GLN A 158 17.83 10.80 10.90
C GLN A 158 17.11 11.98 10.25
N ARG A 159 15.78 11.92 10.25
CA ARG A 159 14.92 12.95 9.67
C ARG A 159 15.11 14.27 10.39
N SER A 160 15.09 15.39 9.66
CA SER A 160 15.09 16.72 10.25
C SER A 160 13.93 16.90 11.24
N ASN A 161 14.17 17.66 12.31
CA ASN A 161 13.13 18.06 13.26
C ASN A 161 12.03 18.94 12.64
N THR A 162 12.26 19.49 11.44
CA THR A 162 11.27 20.31 10.71
C THR A 162 10.37 19.52 9.79
N LYS A 163 10.58 18.21 9.62
CA LYS A 163 9.71 17.35 8.79
C LYS A 163 8.27 17.33 9.34
N GLU A 164 7.29 17.41 8.45
CA GLU A 164 5.87 17.43 8.82
C GLU A 164 5.41 16.09 9.42
N THR A 165 6.08 15.00 9.05
CA THR A 165 5.82 13.67 9.59
C THR A 165 7.09 13.03 10.12
N TRP A 166 6.96 12.38 11.27
CA TRP A 166 8.03 11.65 11.95
C TRP A 166 9.31 12.51 12.15
N PRO A 167 9.23 13.76 12.67
CA PRO A 167 10.40 14.61 12.86
C PRO A 167 11.40 13.97 13.83
N GLY A 168 12.70 14.07 13.53
CA GLY A 168 13.79 13.58 14.37
C GLY A 168 13.97 12.06 14.40
N LYS A 169 13.12 11.30 13.72
CA LYS A 169 13.16 9.82 13.74
C LYS A 169 14.15 9.25 12.74
N TRP A 170 14.66 8.05 13.04
CA TRP A 170 15.48 7.26 12.14
C TRP A 170 14.64 6.68 10.99
N ASP A 171 15.23 6.64 9.81
CA ASP A 171 14.59 6.30 8.54
C ASP A 171 15.58 5.53 7.63
N ASN A 172 15.09 4.99 6.52
CA ASN A 172 15.92 4.45 5.44
C ASN A 172 16.85 5.55 4.89
N MET A 173 18.03 5.19 4.39
CA MET A 173 19.04 6.18 3.95
C MET A 173 18.46 7.29 3.07
N VAL A 174 17.63 6.91 2.10
CA VAL A 174 16.92 7.83 1.21
C VAL A 174 15.50 7.30 1.03
N GLY A 175 14.49 8.16 1.12
CA GLY A 175 13.10 7.76 0.90
C GLY A 175 12.17 8.91 0.50
N GLY A 176 11.38 8.72 -0.55
CA GLY A 176 10.54 9.77 -1.12
C GLY A 176 9.18 9.29 -1.62
N GLY A 177 8.21 10.22 -1.63
CA GLY A 177 6.88 9.96 -2.17
C GLY A 177 6.86 9.98 -3.70
N LEU A 178 6.09 9.10 -4.33
CA LEU A 178 5.92 9.11 -5.78
C LEU A 178 4.91 10.18 -6.20
N SER A 179 5.42 11.39 -6.43
CA SER A 179 4.65 12.53 -6.91
C SER A 179 4.13 12.37 -8.33
N VAL A 180 2.99 12.99 -8.62
CA VAL A 180 2.42 13.05 -9.99
C VAL A 180 3.45 13.62 -10.96
N GLY A 181 3.57 12.94 -12.11
CA GLY A 181 4.46 13.36 -13.20
C GLY A 181 5.88 12.80 -13.13
N TYR A 182 6.27 12.14 -12.03
CA TYR A 182 7.58 11.52 -11.88
C TYR A 182 7.55 10.01 -12.10
N GLY A 183 8.57 9.47 -12.77
CA GLY A 183 8.80 8.04 -12.85
C GLY A 183 9.42 7.47 -11.57
N ILE A 184 9.23 6.17 -11.30
CA ILE A 184 9.73 5.52 -10.07
C ILE A 184 11.25 5.67 -9.92
N LYS A 185 12.02 5.29 -10.94
CA LYS A 185 13.49 5.41 -10.91
C LYS A 185 13.95 6.87 -10.93
N GLU A 186 13.21 7.74 -11.61
CA GLU A 186 13.47 9.18 -11.63
C GLU A 186 13.33 9.78 -10.22
N THR A 187 12.26 9.45 -9.50
CA THR A 187 12.08 9.83 -8.09
C THR A 187 13.24 9.30 -7.25
N ALA A 188 13.59 8.01 -7.34
CA ALA A 188 14.70 7.47 -6.54
C ALA A 188 16.02 8.22 -6.79
N ILE A 189 16.33 8.57 -8.04
CA ILE A 189 17.54 9.34 -8.38
C ILE A 189 17.48 10.77 -7.84
N LYS A 190 16.32 11.44 -7.94
CA LYS A 190 16.10 12.78 -7.39
C LYS A 190 16.34 12.80 -5.88
N GLU A 191 15.64 11.92 -5.15
CA GLU A 191 15.72 11.84 -3.69
C GLU A 191 17.14 11.45 -3.24
N ALA A 192 17.84 10.59 -3.98
CA ALA A 192 19.24 10.24 -3.71
C ALA A 192 20.18 11.45 -3.75
N ALA A 193 19.93 12.38 -4.68
CA ALA A 193 20.70 13.61 -4.80
C ALA A 193 20.34 14.61 -3.69
N GLU A 194 19.05 14.76 -3.39
CA GLU A 194 18.55 15.75 -2.42
C GLU A 194 18.84 15.35 -0.95
N GLU A 195 18.48 14.14 -0.54
CA GLU A 195 18.60 13.73 0.86
C GLU A 195 20.05 13.36 1.23
N ALA A 196 20.80 12.74 0.32
CA ALA A 196 22.10 12.13 0.63
C ALA A 196 23.28 12.56 -0.26
N SER A 197 23.08 13.51 -1.17
CA SER A 197 24.11 14.00 -2.10
C SER A 197 24.81 12.89 -2.89
N ILE A 198 24.07 11.84 -3.28
CA ILE A 198 24.65 10.71 -4.01
C ILE A 198 24.98 11.17 -5.44
N PRO A 199 26.26 11.11 -5.86
CA PRO A 199 26.66 11.60 -7.17
C PRO A 199 26.23 10.65 -8.29
N THR A 200 26.13 11.19 -9.51
CA THR A 200 25.59 10.47 -10.68
C THR A 200 26.37 9.19 -11.02
N ASP A 201 27.68 9.17 -10.77
CA ASP A 201 28.53 8.02 -11.02
C ASP A 201 28.28 6.86 -10.04
N LEU A 202 27.76 7.13 -8.85
CA LEU A 202 27.31 6.11 -7.90
C LEU A 202 25.86 5.70 -8.15
N VAL A 203 24.95 6.67 -8.32
CA VAL A 203 23.51 6.39 -8.47
C VAL A 203 23.19 5.54 -9.71
N LYS A 204 24.06 5.52 -10.73
CA LYS A 204 23.90 4.64 -11.90
C LYS A 204 23.90 3.15 -11.55
N ASN A 205 24.48 2.78 -10.40
CA ASN A 205 24.56 1.40 -9.91
C ASN A 205 23.31 1.00 -9.09
N LEU A 206 22.30 1.86 -9.01
CA LEU A 206 21.05 1.58 -8.29
C LEU A 206 20.34 0.35 -8.88
N VAL A 207 20.10 -0.65 -8.04
CA VAL A 207 19.44 -1.92 -8.41
C VAL A 207 18.03 -1.95 -7.85
N SER A 208 17.04 -2.28 -8.67
CA SER A 208 15.67 -2.52 -8.17
C SER A 208 15.61 -3.86 -7.43
N ALA A 209 15.12 -3.83 -6.19
CA ALA A 209 15.08 -4.98 -5.30
C ALA A 209 13.65 -5.51 -5.03
N GLY A 210 12.64 -4.93 -5.69
CA GLY A 210 11.23 -5.30 -5.52
C GLY A 210 10.43 -4.19 -4.84
N CYS A 211 9.46 -4.58 -4.02
CA CYS A 211 8.66 -3.65 -3.23
C CYS A 211 8.15 -4.30 -1.95
N VAL A 212 7.93 -3.47 -0.93
CA VAL A 212 7.19 -3.84 0.28
C VAL A 212 5.83 -3.15 0.28
N SER A 213 4.83 -3.77 0.91
CA SER A 213 3.51 -3.20 1.07
C SER A 213 2.91 -3.51 2.43
N PHE A 214 2.32 -2.49 3.04
CA PHE A 214 1.75 -2.56 4.38
C PHE A 214 0.52 -1.66 4.51
N PHE A 215 -0.33 -1.93 5.49
CA PHE A 215 -1.49 -1.10 5.79
C PHE A 215 -1.48 -0.64 7.25
N PHE A 216 -0.94 0.54 7.45
CA PHE A 216 -0.83 1.19 8.75
C PHE A 216 -1.96 2.20 8.99
N GLU A 217 -2.34 2.39 10.24
CA GLU A 217 -3.25 3.43 10.72
C GLU A 217 -2.54 4.23 11.82
N SER A 218 -2.62 5.55 11.72
CA SER A 218 -2.19 6.50 12.75
C SER A 218 -3.29 7.51 13.05
N ASP A 219 -3.00 8.46 13.93
CA ASP A 219 -3.81 9.63 14.20
C ASP A 219 -4.08 10.48 12.94
N GLN A 220 -3.21 10.42 11.95
CA GLN A 220 -3.36 11.13 10.68
C GLN A 220 -4.32 10.43 9.70
N GLY A 221 -4.64 9.15 9.92
CA GLY A 221 -5.54 8.37 9.07
C GLY A 221 -4.93 7.05 8.59
N LEU A 222 -5.25 6.68 7.35
CA LEU A 222 -4.99 5.38 6.75
C LEU A 222 -3.79 5.40 5.78
N PHE A 223 -2.87 4.46 5.92
CA PHE A 223 -1.59 4.38 5.21
C PHE A 223 -1.45 3.04 4.48
N PRO A 224 -2.21 2.82 3.39
CA PRO A 224 -1.99 1.69 2.49
C PRO A 224 -0.82 2.04 1.55
N ASN A 225 0.39 1.68 1.95
CA ASN A 225 1.63 2.07 1.29
C ASN A 225 2.22 0.92 0.47
N THR A 226 2.76 1.24 -0.70
CA THR A 226 3.66 0.37 -1.47
C THR A 226 4.96 1.13 -1.73
N GLU A 227 6.05 0.65 -1.17
CA GLU A 227 7.37 1.29 -1.34
C GLU A 227 8.19 0.46 -2.34
N TYR A 228 8.62 1.09 -3.43
CA TYR A 228 9.53 0.50 -4.41
C TYR A 228 10.95 0.55 -3.85
N VAL A 229 11.53 -0.63 -3.64
CA VAL A 229 12.82 -0.75 -2.96
C VAL A 229 13.94 -0.81 -3.98
N PHE A 230 14.97 0.00 -3.73
CA PHE A 230 16.22 -0.05 -4.44
C PHE A 230 17.37 -0.31 -3.48
N ASP A 231 18.38 -1.02 -3.95
CA ASP A 231 19.62 -1.21 -3.21
C ASP A 231 20.76 -0.51 -3.95
N LEU A 232 21.65 0.09 -3.18
CA LEU A 232 22.85 0.76 -3.70
C LEU A 232 24.06 0.39 -2.84
N GLU A 233 24.97 -0.39 -3.41
CA GLU A 233 26.27 -0.64 -2.79
C GLU A 233 27.15 0.61 -2.93
N LEU A 234 27.59 1.16 -1.82
CA LEU A 234 28.38 2.39 -1.73
C LEU A 234 29.84 2.08 -1.41
N PRO A 235 30.79 2.90 -1.89
CA PRO A 235 32.18 2.84 -1.45
C PRO A 235 32.29 3.00 0.08
N VAL A 236 33.28 2.35 0.67
CA VAL A 236 33.50 2.40 2.13
C VAL A 236 33.88 3.80 2.63
N ASP A 237 34.46 4.62 1.77
CA ASP A 237 34.87 5.99 2.01
C ASP A 237 33.80 7.02 1.63
N PHE A 238 32.65 6.59 1.09
CA PHE A 238 31.52 7.48 0.83
C PHE A 238 30.83 7.87 2.14
N VAL A 239 30.65 9.16 2.34
CA VAL A 239 29.89 9.74 3.45
C VAL A 239 28.73 10.55 2.87
N PRO A 240 27.47 10.19 3.17
CA PRO A 240 26.32 10.96 2.70
C PRO A 240 26.26 12.33 3.35
N HIS A 241 25.73 13.29 2.59
CA HIS A 241 25.50 14.66 3.05
C HIS A 241 24.11 15.14 2.63
N ASN A 242 23.44 15.84 3.52
CA ASN A 242 22.17 16.49 3.22
C ASN A 242 22.37 17.66 2.24
N ALA A 243 21.59 17.71 1.15
CA ALA A 243 21.62 18.83 0.20
C ALA A 243 20.44 19.81 0.36
N ASP A 244 19.28 19.39 0.88
CA ASP A 244 18.02 20.14 0.81
C ASP A 244 17.43 20.55 2.17
N GLY A 245 18.00 20.09 3.28
CA GLY A 245 17.54 20.39 4.64
C GLY A 245 16.63 19.32 5.26
N GLU A 246 16.38 18.21 4.55
CA GLU A 246 15.44 17.18 4.98
C GLU A 246 16.02 16.18 6.01
N VAL A 247 17.35 16.11 6.08
CA VAL A 247 18.11 15.15 6.91
C VAL A 247 19.00 15.85 7.93
N GLN A 248 18.97 15.46 9.19
CA GLN A 248 19.84 16.08 10.21
C GLN A 248 21.11 15.28 10.53
N ALA A 249 21.10 13.97 10.32
CA ALA A 249 22.26 13.11 10.56
C ALA A 249 22.19 11.83 9.74
N PHE A 250 23.35 11.19 9.56
CA PHE A 250 23.48 9.86 8.98
C PHE A 250 24.27 8.97 9.91
N GLU A 251 23.98 7.67 9.90
CA GLU A 251 24.72 6.67 10.66
C GLU A 251 24.88 5.39 9.85
N LEU A 252 26.11 4.89 9.77
CA LEU A 252 26.42 3.61 9.16
C LEU A 252 26.47 2.54 10.24
N LEU A 253 25.54 1.59 10.19
CA LEU A 253 25.42 0.54 11.20
C LEU A 253 25.75 -0.83 10.64
N PRO A 254 26.50 -1.69 11.36
CA PRO A 254 26.50 -3.13 11.12
C PRO A 254 25.06 -3.69 11.08
N ALA A 255 24.81 -4.65 10.20
CA ALA A 255 23.46 -5.17 9.97
C ALA A 255 22.75 -5.70 11.24
N ASN A 256 23.49 -6.29 12.19
CA ASN A 256 22.96 -6.70 13.49
C ASN A 256 22.52 -5.52 14.37
N GLU A 257 23.22 -4.39 14.32
CA GLU A 257 22.83 -3.17 15.03
C GLU A 257 21.66 -2.47 14.34
N CYS A 258 21.57 -2.55 13.01
CA CYS A 258 20.44 -2.07 12.24
C CYS A 258 19.13 -2.79 12.64
N VAL A 259 19.20 -4.12 12.86
CA VAL A 259 18.07 -4.89 13.44
C VAL A 259 17.63 -4.33 14.79
N GLU A 260 18.56 -4.00 15.67
CA GLU A 260 18.17 -3.44 16.98
C GLU A 260 17.62 -2.02 16.86
N ARG A 261 18.14 -1.23 15.90
CA ARG A 261 17.69 0.13 15.64
C ARG A 261 16.21 0.18 15.22
N VAL A 262 15.73 -0.76 14.39
CA VAL A 262 14.32 -0.77 13.94
C VAL A 262 13.31 -0.98 15.07
N PHE A 263 13.75 -1.52 16.23
CA PHE A 263 12.89 -1.70 17.40
C PHE A 263 12.86 -0.50 18.34
N THR A 264 13.69 0.52 18.10
CA THR A 264 13.70 1.70 18.95
C THR A 264 12.45 2.56 18.71
N PRO A 265 11.92 3.25 19.73
CA PRO A 265 10.77 4.14 19.57
C PRO A 265 11.07 5.31 18.62
N ASP A 266 12.34 5.63 18.42
CA ASP A 266 12.82 6.69 17.53
C ASP A 266 12.94 6.24 16.07
N PHE A 267 12.65 4.99 15.74
CA PHE A 267 12.57 4.54 14.35
C PHE A 267 11.19 4.83 13.75
N LYS A 268 11.15 5.31 12.50
CA LYS A 268 9.90 5.54 11.78
C LYS A 268 9.23 4.21 11.46
N THR A 269 8.03 4.00 12.00
CA THR A 269 7.31 2.72 11.90
C THR A 269 7.11 2.27 10.46
N THR A 270 6.79 3.18 9.55
CA THR A 270 6.51 2.84 8.14
C THR A 270 7.78 2.61 7.30
N SER A 271 8.97 2.82 7.88
CA SER A 271 10.27 2.55 7.24
C SER A 271 10.84 1.19 7.63
N ALA A 272 10.35 0.62 8.74
CA ALA A 272 10.78 -0.69 9.21
C ALA A 272 10.60 -1.81 8.17
N PRO A 273 9.50 -1.86 7.37
CA PRO A 273 9.32 -2.89 6.35
C PRO A 273 10.49 -2.98 5.36
N VAL A 274 11.03 -1.84 4.91
CA VAL A 274 12.11 -1.80 3.92
C VAL A 274 13.42 -2.36 4.49
N VAL A 275 13.75 -2.02 5.73
CA VAL A 275 14.96 -2.55 6.40
C VAL A 275 14.83 -4.05 6.65
N ILE A 276 13.66 -4.51 7.10
CA ILE A 276 13.43 -5.94 7.36
C ILE A 276 13.51 -6.73 6.05
N ASP A 277 12.87 -6.25 4.97
CA ASP A 277 12.99 -6.84 3.64
C ASP A 277 14.45 -6.95 3.17
N PHE A 278 15.23 -5.88 3.31
CA PHE A 278 16.65 -5.88 2.99
C PHE A 278 17.43 -6.96 3.77
N LEU A 279 17.24 -7.03 5.09
CA LEU A 279 17.92 -7.99 5.94
C LEU A 279 17.52 -9.45 5.64
N ILE A 280 16.27 -9.68 5.20
CA ILE A 280 15.82 -10.99 4.71
C ILE A 280 16.53 -11.35 3.41
N ARG A 281 16.50 -10.45 2.41
CA ARG A 281 17.12 -10.67 1.09
C ARG A 281 18.64 -10.88 1.19
N HIS A 282 19.27 -10.29 2.19
CA HIS A 282 20.70 -10.42 2.46
C HIS A 282 21.06 -11.55 3.46
N GLY A 283 20.09 -12.36 3.90
CA GLY A 283 20.33 -13.57 4.70
C GLY A 283 20.66 -13.33 6.18
N TYR A 284 20.39 -12.13 6.71
CA TYR A 284 20.55 -11.84 8.14
C TYR A 284 19.33 -12.30 8.95
N ILE A 285 18.13 -12.16 8.38
CA ILE A 285 16.90 -12.73 8.91
C ILE A 285 16.55 -13.93 8.03
N THR A 286 16.43 -15.11 8.62
CA THR A 286 16.23 -16.37 7.89
C THR A 286 15.19 -17.24 8.59
N ALA A 287 14.64 -18.22 7.87
CA ALA A 287 13.72 -19.20 8.45
C ALA A 287 14.36 -20.06 9.57
N GLU A 288 15.69 -20.12 9.64
CA GLU A 288 16.42 -20.88 10.66
C GLU A 288 16.58 -20.08 11.96
N ASN A 289 16.61 -18.74 11.90
CA ASN A 289 16.84 -17.87 13.06
C ASN A 289 15.60 -17.07 13.50
N GLU A 290 14.53 -17.05 12.71
CA GLU A 290 13.29 -16.33 13.01
C GLU A 290 12.07 -17.27 12.97
N LEU A 291 11.46 -17.51 14.14
CA LEU A 291 10.36 -18.46 14.32
C LEU A 291 9.14 -18.14 13.46
N ASN A 292 8.84 -16.86 13.27
CA ASN A 292 7.67 -16.39 12.56
C ASN A 292 7.99 -15.90 11.14
N PHE A 293 9.09 -16.38 10.54
CA PHE A 293 9.63 -15.89 9.27
C PHE A 293 8.60 -15.75 8.15
N THR A 294 7.82 -16.80 7.87
CA THR A 294 6.84 -16.77 6.77
C THR A 294 5.72 -15.75 7.00
N GLN A 295 5.25 -15.60 8.24
CA GLN A 295 4.24 -14.59 8.59
C GLN A 295 4.80 -13.18 8.45
N ILE A 296 6.07 -12.96 8.80
CA ILE A 296 6.74 -11.68 8.60
C ILE A 296 6.81 -11.36 7.10
N VAL A 297 7.23 -12.33 6.26
CA VAL A 297 7.26 -12.16 4.80
C VAL A 297 5.87 -11.82 4.25
N GLU A 298 4.82 -12.50 4.66
CA GLU A 298 3.43 -12.16 4.26
C GLU A 298 3.06 -10.72 4.65
N LEU A 299 3.43 -10.28 5.85
CA LEU A 299 3.15 -8.94 6.35
C LEU A 299 4.01 -7.84 5.69
N LEU A 300 5.11 -8.19 5.02
CA LEU A 300 5.86 -7.28 4.15
C LEU A 300 5.22 -7.11 2.77
N HIS A 301 4.23 -7.93 2.42
CA HIS A 301 3.60 -7.97 1.09
C HIS A 301 2.07 -7.96 1.20
N VAL A 302 1.50 -7.06 2.01
CA VAL A 302 0.04 -6.91 2.10
C VAL A 302 -0.53 -6.66 0.70
N PRO A 303 -1.58 -7.40 0.27
CA PRO A 303 -2.05 -7.41 -1.11
C PRO A 303 -2.91 -6.17 -1.45
N LEU A 304 -2.34 -4.98 -1.32
CA LEU A 304 -3.04 -3.70 -1.51
C LEU A 304 -3.63 -3.53 -2.92
N GLN A 305 -3.08 -4.22 -3.92
CA GLN A 305 -3.59 -4.15 -5.29
C GLN A 305 -4.95 -4.84 -5.46
N SER A 306 -5.18 -5.91 -4.71
CA SER A 306 -6.43 -6.68 -4.75
C SER A 306 -7.32 -6.44 -3.53
N LEU A 307 -6.96 -5.52 -2.63
CA LEU A 307 -7.72 -5.26 -1.42
C LEU A 307 -9.00 -4.44 -1.68
N TYR A 308 -8.95 -3.50 -2.63
CA TYR A 308 -10.09 -2.63 -2.99
C TYR A 308 -11.00 -3.30 -4.01
N THR A 309 -11.92 -4.11 -3.48
CA THR A 309 -12.71 -5.08 -4.26
C THR A 309 -14.16 -4.66 -4.51
N TYR A 310 -14.60 -3.49 -4.07
CA TYR A 310 -16.02 -3.13 -4.12
C TYR A 310 -16.64 -3.26 -5.52
N LYS A 311 -15.95 -2.74 -6.55
CA LYS A 311 -16.41 -2.86 -7.95
C LYS A 311 -16.51 -4.32 -8.40
N THR A 312 -15.46 -5.11 -8.18
CA THR A 312 -15.43 -6.53 -8.55
C THR A 312 -16.54 -7.31 -7.84
N ARG A 313 -16.80 -7.01 -6.56
CA ARG A 313 -17.92 -7.63 -5.81
C ARG A 313 -19.28 -7.25 -6.39
N LEU A 314 -19.50 -5.97 -6.72
CA LEU A 314 -20.74 -5.54 -7.36
C LEU A 314 -20.97 -6.25 -8.69
N GLU A 315 -19.94 -6.33 -9.54
CA GLU A 315 -20.02 -7.03 -10.83
C GLU A 315 -20.33 -8.53 -10.67
N GLN A 316 -19.77 -9.17 -9.63
CA GLN A 316 -20.08 -10.57 -9.31
C GLN A 316 -21.53 -10.74 -8.86
N ILE A 317 -22.02 -9.87 -7.98
CA ILE A 317 -23.41 -9.89 -7.51
C ILE A 317 -24.37 -9.69 -8.70
N GLN A 318 -24.11 -8.71 -9.56
CA GLN A 318 -24.92 -8.45 -10.76
C GLN A 318 -24.91 -9.64 -11.72
N LYS A 319 -23.76 -10.27 -11.95
CA LYS A 319 -23.65 -11.49 -12.78
C LYS A 319 -24.43 -12.67 -12.18
N GLN A 320 -24.38 -12.85 -10.86
CA GLN A 320 -25.14 -13.88 -10.16
C GLN A 320 -26.65 -13.64 -10.27
N GLN A 321 -27.10 -12.38 -10.09
CA GLN A 321 -28.50 -12.00 -10.25
C GLN A 321 -28.99 -12.19 -11.69
N GLN A 322 -28.17 -11.83 -12.69
CA GLN A 322 -28.50 -12.08 -14.11
C GLN A 322 -28.55 -13.57 -14.45
N GLN A 323 -27.67 -14.39 -13.89
CA GLN A 323 -27.71 -15.85 -14.08
C GLN A 323 -28.92 -16.52 -13.41
N GLN A 324 -29.36 -15.99 -12.26
CA GLN A 324 -30.58 -16.46 -11.57
C GLN A 324 -31.88 -15.96 -12.22
N ALA A 325 -31.82 -14.92 -13.05
CA ALA A 325 -32.96 -14.36 -13.77
C ALA A 325 -33.18 -14.95 -15.18
N LEU A 326 -32.28 -15.82 -15.66
CA LEU A 326 -32.49 -16.58 -16.89
C LEU A 326 -33.57 -17.66 -16.64
N PRO A 327 -34.63 -17.76 -17.47
CA PRO A 327 -35.62 -18.82 -17.31
C PRO A 327 -34.93 -20.18 -17.47
N ASN A 328 -35.23 -21.14 -16.60
CA ASN A 328 -35.04 -22.55 -16.94
C ASN A 328 -35.89 -22.82 -18.17
N ASP A 329 -35.27 -22.98 -19.32
CA ASP A 329 -35.94 -23.38 -20.55
C ASP A 329 -36.21 -24.90 -20.49
N ASP A 330 -37.03 -25.33 -19.52
CA ASP A 330 -37.64 -26.65 -19.46
C ASP A 330 -38.89 -26.64 -20.36
N SER A 331 -38.67 -26.48 -21.66
CA SER A 331 -39.73 -26.75 -22.65
C SER A 331 -39.16 -27.33 -23.95
N CYS A 332 -38.73 -28.58 -23.89
CA CYS A 332 -38.74 -29.44 -25.07
C CYS A 332 -39.30 -30.82 -24.69
N ASN A 333 -40.64 -30.88 -24.65
CA ASN A 333 -41.37 -32.13 -24.78
C ASN A 333 -41.82 -32.26 -26.24
N CYS A 334 -41.76 -33.49 -26.77
CA CYS A 334 -42.28 -34.02 -28.04
C CYS A 334 -41.19 -34.55 -29.00
N ASN A 335 -40.82 -35.83 -28.83
CA ASN A 335 -41.24 -36.90 -29.76
C ASN A 335 -40.37 -38.14 -29.56
N THR A 336 -40.95 -39.15 -28.92
CA THR A 336 -40.48 -40.54 -28.91
C THR A 336 -40.71 -41.17 -30.29
N PRO A 337 -39.68 -41.64 -31.00
CA PRO A 337 -39.86 -42.59 -32.08
C PRO A 337 -39.89 -44.00 -31.47
N THR A 338 -40.97 -44.71 -31.75
CA THR A 338 -41.19 -46.12 -31.41
C THR A 338 -40.10 -46.99 -32.05
N ILE A 339 -39.24 -47.63 -31.24
CA ILE A 339 -38.32 -48.67 -31.74
C ILE A 339 -38.96 -50.02 -31.46
N ARG A 340 -39.34 -50.72 -32.54
CA ARG A 340 -39.76 -52.14 -32.52
C ARG A 340 -38.55 -53.02 -32.20
N PRO A 341 -38.70 -54.12 -31.44
CA PRO A 341 -37.64 -55.09 -31.27
C PRO A 341 -37.56 -55.99 -32.52
N MET A 342 -36.39 -56.08 -33.14
CA MET A 342 -36.06 -57.16 -34.08
C MET A 342 -34.79 -57.88 -33.62
N GLU A 343 -35.04 -59.09 -33.13
CA GLU A 343 -34.34 -60.36 -33.31
C GLU A 343 -32.81 -60.47 -33.24
N ASN A 344 -32.43 -61.43 -32.38
CA ASN A 344 -31.12 -62.03 -32.24
C ASN A 344 -30.64 -62.70 -33.53
N GLY A 345 -29.42 -62.37 -33.96
CA GLY A 345 -28.66 -63.13 -34.95
C GLY A 345 -27.25 -63.41 -34.44
N HIS A 346 -27.11 -64.49 -33.66
CA HIS A 346 -25.81 -65.15 -33.50
C HIS A 346 -25.37 -65.70 -34.85
N ASN A 347 -24.16 -65.36 -35.31
CA ASN A 347 -23.35 -66.32 -36.05
C ASN A 347 -21.86 -66.10 -35.82
N LYS A 348 -21.26 -67.14 -35.23
CA LYS A 348 -19.82 -67.42 -35.25
C LYS A 348 -19.39 -67.72 -36.69
N ALA A 349 -18.19 -67.30 -37.08
CA ALA A 349 -17.04 -68.20 -37.33
C ALA A 349 -15.96 -67.57 -38.23
N ALA A 350 -14.72 -67.78 -37.78
CA ALA A 350 -13.47 -68.04 -38.53
C ALA A 350 -12.87 -66.95 -39.44
N ALA A 351 -11.69 -66.44 -39.07
CA ALA A 351 -10.40 -67.12 -39.24
C ALA A 351 -9.39 -66.65 -38.18
#